data_AF-A0A2N1SDE6-F1
#
_entry.id   AF-A0A2N1SDE6-F1
#
_cell.length_a   1.000
_cell.length_b   1.000
_cell.length_c   1.000
_cell.angle_alpha   90.00
_cell.angle_beta   90.00
_cell.angle_gamma   90.00
#
_symmetry.space_group_name_H-M   'P 1'
#
loop_
_entity.id
_entity.type
_entity.pdbx_description
1 polymer ?
#
loop_
_entity_poly.entity_id
_entity_poly.type
_entity_poly.pdbx_seq_one_letter_code
_entity_poly.pdbx_strand_id
1 'polypeptide(L)'
;EVIRALRKAGAFTNSSCGIHIHLDGQPHTPRSIRNFVNIIYARNDLFYKALGIEASRARYCKRMDEHLVATMNRKKPTTFAKIESIWYEGYRGNRDAHYHDSRYHFLNLHSFFHGHKTVELRGFNSTLHAGEVRSYIVLALALNTQALSQSSASTKKPQAENEKFAMRTYLNRIGFIGDEFKACREHLTKRLSGSAAWRRRVAA
;
A
#
# COMPACT_ATOMS: atom_id res chain seq x y z
N GLU A 1 11.57 18.26 -7.39
CA GLU A 1 11.88 19.63 -6.92
C GLU A 1 11.34 19.94 -5.53
N VAL A 2 10.03 19.81 -5.23
CA VAL A 2 9.47 20.18 -3.90
C VAL A 2 10.22 19.60 -2.70
N ILE A 3 10.44 18.28 -2.66
CA ILE A 3 11.15 17.64 -1.53
C ILE A 3 12.59 18.16 -1.37
N ARG A 4 13.27 18.45 -2.49
CA ARG A 4 14.63 19.00 -2.47
C ARG A 4 14.62 20.43 -1.92
N ALA A 5 13.64 21.24 -2.33
CA ALA A 5 13.46 22.60 -1.82
C ALA A 5 13.16 22.62 -0.31
N LEU A 6 12.27 21.74 0.17
CA LEU A 6 12.00 21.59 1.60
C LEU A 6 13.26 21.25 2.39
N ARG A 7 14.04 20.27 1.90
CA ARG A 7 15.31 19.91 2.53
C ARG A 7 16.31 21.07 2.56
N LYS A 8 16.40 21.85 1.46
CA LYS A 8 17.25 23.05 1.39
C LYS A 8 16.81 24.15 2.35
N ALA A 9 15.51 24.26 2.60
CA ALA A 9 14.93 25.21 3.55
C ALA A 9 15.02 24.76 5.03
N GLY A 10 15.73 23.67 5.34
CA GLY A 10 15.94 23.19 6.71
C GLY A 10 14.85 22.27 7.25
N ALA A 11 13.97 21.73 6.40
CA ALA A 11 13.04 20.70 6.83
C ALA A 11 13.78 19.47 7.38
N PHE A 12 13.18 18.81 8.37
CA PHE A 12 13.70 17.58 8.96
C PHE A 12 12.57 16.55 9.15
N THR A 13 12.94 15.31 9.42
CA THR A 13 12.01 14.20 9.72
C THR A 13 12.49 13.46 10.95
N ASN A 14 11.58 12.89 11.73
CA ASN A 14 11.90 12.07 12.90
C ASN A 14 11.07 10.77 12.91
N SER A 15 11.28 9.92 13.91
CA SER A 15 10.60 8.61 14.03
C SER A 15 9.09 8.68 14.29
N SER A 16 8.55 9.85 14.66
CA SER A 16 7.12 10.08 14.84
C SER A 16 6.40 10.49 13.55
N CYS A 17 7.15 10.79 12.48
CA CYS A 17 6.60 11.23 11.20
C CYS A 17 6.31 10.06 10.24
N GLY A 18 5.35 10.27 9.34
CA GLY A 18 5.00 9.34 8.27
C GLY A 18 4.50 10.08 7.03
N ILE A 19 4.67 9.48 5.86
CA ILE A 19 4.07 10.00 4.63
C ILE A 19 2.80 9.21 4.37
N HIS A 20 1.68 9.90 4.15
CA HIS A 20 0.45 9.31 3.68
C HIS A 20 0.12 9.84 2.30
N ILE A 21 -0.28 8.96 1.39
CA ILE A 21 -0.67 9.32 0.03
C ILE A 21 -2.16 9.11 -0.10
N HIS A 22 -2.88 10.19 -0.40
CA HIS A 22 -4.31 10.18 -0.66
C HIS A 22 -4.55 10.14 -2.17
N LEU A 23 -5.27 9.13 -2.62
CA LEU A 23 -5.67 8.92 -4.01
C LEU A 23 -7.15 9.27 -4.16
N ASP A 24 -7.53 9.91 -5.26
CA ASP A 24 -8.93 10.22 -5.53
C ASP A 24 -9.78 8.95 -5.55
N GLY A 25 -10.81 8.93 -4.71
CA GLY A 25 -11.73 7.81 -4.57
C GLY A 25 -12.89 7.83 -5.56
N GLN A 26 -13.15 8.95 -6.24
CA GLN A 26 -14.30 9.08 -7.16
C GLN A 26 -14.36 7.97 -8.23
N PRO A 27 -13.25 7.57 -8.88
CA PRO A 27 -13.30 6.53 -9.91
C PRO A 27 -13.56 5.11 -9.37
N HIS A 28 -13.53 4.91 -8.04
CA HIS A 28 -13.68 3.59 -7.48
C HIS A 28 -15.13 3.09 -7.54
N THR A 29 -15.24 1.77 -7.56
CA THR A 29 -16.47 1.00 -7.44
C THR A 29 -16.32 0.04 -6.25
N PRO A 30 -17.40 -0.56 -5.74
CA PRO A 30 -17.31 -1.60 -4.72
C PRO A 30 -16.35 -2.74 -5.10
N ARG A 31 -16.34 -3.13 -6.39
CA ARG A 31 -15.40 -4.10 -6.94
C ARG A 31 -13.95 -3.63 -6.84
N SER A 32 -13.64 -2.41 -7.27
CA SER A 32 -12.24 -1.95 -7.26
C SER A 32 -11.72 -1.70 -5.84
N ILE A 33 -12.56 -1.30 -4.90
CA ILE A 33 -12.17 -1.25 -3.47
C ILE A 33 -11.83 -2.64 -2.93
N ARG A 34 -12.65 -3.66 -3.24
CA ARG A 34 -12.34 -5.04 -2.88
C ARG A 34 -11.03 -5.52 -3.50
N ASN A 35 -10.78 -5.17 -4.77
CA ASN A 35 -9.51 -5.47 -5.42
C ASN A 35 -8.35 -4.81 -4.69
N PHE A 36 -8.48 -3.54 -4.30
CA PHE A 36 -7.42 -2.83 -3.59
C PHE A 36 -7.08 -3.53 -2.26
N VAL A 37 -8.10 -3.89 -1.48
CA VAL A 37 -7.93 -4.65 -0.24
C VAL A 37 -7.17 -5.96 -0.49
N ASN A 38 -7.56 -6.73 -1.51
CA ASN A 38 -6.89 -7.99 -1.85
C ASN A 38 -5.46 -7.80 -2.36
N ILE A 39 -5.20 -6.76 -3.17
CA ILE A 39 -3.87 -6.44 -3.72
C ILE A 39 -2.89 -6.15 -2.59
N ILE A 40 -3.30 -5.32 -1.63
CA ILE A 40 -2.51 -4.96 -0.45
C ILE A 40 -2.34 -6.17 0.46
N TYR A 41 -3.41 -6.89 0.78
CA TYR A 41 -3.35 -8.07 1.64
C TYR A 41 -2.36 -9.11 1.13
N ALA A 42 -2.46 -9.48 -0.15
CA ALA A 42 -1.59 -10.46 -0.78
C ALA A 42 -0.11 -10.09 -0.65
N ARG A 43 0.23 -8.80 -0.62
CA ARG A 43 1.62 -8.30 -0.71
C ARG A 43 2.10 -7.61 0.57
N ASN A 44 1.34 -7.68 1.67
CA ASN A 44 1.70 -6.99 2.92
C ASN A 44 3.14 -7.29 3.33
N ASP A 45 3.52 -8.56 3.44
CA ASP A 45 4.87 -8.93 3.90
C ASP A 45 5.97 -8.31 3.02
N LEU A 46 5.76 -8.32 1.70
CA LEU A 46 6.67 -7.77 0.72
C LEU A 46 6.77 -6.23 0.81
N PHE A 47 5.64 -5.53 0.92
CA PHE A 47 5.61 -4.08 1.03
C PHE A 47 6.17 -3.59 2.37
N TYR A 48 5.85 -4.27 3.47
CA TYR A 48 6.40 -3.92 4.79
C TYR A 48 7.91 -3.95 4.79
N LYS A 49 8.50 -4.99 4.22
CA LYS A 49 9.96 -5.11 4.12
C LYS A 49 10.56 -4.13 3.11
N ALA A 50 9.98 -4.02 1.92
CA ALA A 50 10.45 -3.10 0.87
C ALA A 50 10.49 -1.63 1.36
N LEU A 51 9.43 -1.21 2.05
CA LEU A 51 9.30 0.15 2.56
C LEU A 51 10.07 0.35 3.86
N GLY A 52 10.50 -0.73 4.53
CA GLY A 52 11.23 -0.69 5.80
C GLY A 52 10.35 -0.16 6.92
N ILE A 53 9.09 -0.60 6.99
CA ILE A 53 8.15 -0.12 8.02
C ILE A 53 8.66 -0.59 9.39
N GLU A 54 9.11 0.37 10.20
CA GLU A 54 9.61 0.12 11.55
C GLU A 54 8.56 -0.58 12.43
N ALA A 55 9.01 -1.51 13.28
CA ALA A 55 8.12 -2.25 14.18
C ALA A 55 7.32 -1.32 15.11
N SER A 56 7.92 -0.20 15.53
CA SER A 56 7.26 0.85 16.33
C SER A 56 6.10 1.53 15.59
N ARG A 57 6.13 1.56 14.25
CA ARG A 57 5.06 2.11 13.39
C ARG A 57 4.00 1.08 13.02
N ALA A 58 4.22 -0.21 13.29
CA ALA A 58 3.23 -1.25 13.05
C ALA A 58 1.92 -1.01 13.82
N ARG A 59 1.95 -0.24 14.92
CA ARG A 59 0.76 0.19 15.67
C ARG A 59 -0.13 1.16 14.86
N TYR A 60 0.48 2.02 14.04
CA TYR A 60 -0.21 3.06 13.24
C TYR A 60 -0.34 2.70 11.76
N CYS A 61 0.33 1.64 11.33
CA CYS A 61 0.19 0.99 10.04
C CYS A 61 0.15 -0.52 10.31
N LYS A 62 -1.03 -1.03 10.68
CA LYS A 62 -1.27 -2.46 10.87
C LYS A 62 -1.34 -3.15 9.52
N ARG A 63 -0.98 -4.43 9.52
CA ARG A 63 -1.29 -5.30 8.38
C ARG A 63 -2.80 -5.25 8.15
N MET A 64 -3.19 -5.52 6.90
CA MET A 64 -4.59 -5.63 6.58
C MET A 64 -5.20 -6.76 7.42
N ASP A 65 -6.32 -6.47 8.07
CA ASP A 65 -6.99 -7.41 8.96
C ASP A 65 -7.47 -8.65 8.19
N GLU A 66 -7.07 -9.84 8.64
CA GLU A 66 -7.41 -11.11 7.99
C GLU A 66 -8.93 -11.38 8.04
N HIS A 67 -9.59 -11.02 9.15
CA HIS A 67 -11.04 -11.12 9.29
C HIS A 67 -11.76 -10.19 8.30
N LEU A 68 -11.28 -8.94 8.17
CA LEU A 68 -11.80 -7.99 7.18
C LEU A 68 -11.73 -8.58 5.77
N VAL A 69 -10.56 -9.10 5.39
CA VAL A 69 -10.33 -9.65 4.05
C VAL A 69 -11.16 -10.92 3.81
N ALA A 70 -11.24 -11.81 4.79
CA ALA A 70 -12.06 -13.02 4.71
C ALA A 70 -13.55 -12.67 4.55
N THR A 71 -14.06 -11.75 5.36
CA THR A 71 -15.46 -11.30 5.30
C THR A 71 -15.75 -10.60 3.97
N MET A 72 -14.86 -9.74 3.48
CA MET A 72 -15.00 -9.06 2.19
C MET A 72 -15.07 -10.06 1.01
N ASN A 73 -14.22 -11.10 1.03
CA ASN A 73 -14.17 -12.11 -0.03
C ASN A 73 -15.31 -13.15 0.04
N ARG A 74 -15.82 -13.44 1.24
CA ARG A 74 -17.00 -14.29 1.45
C ARG A 74 -18.28 -13.56 1.06
N LYS A 75 -18.55 -12.39 1.63
CA LYS A 75 -19.79 -11.61 1.42
C LYS A 75 -19.84 -10.99 0.01
N LYS A 76 -18.70 -10.76 -0.63
CA LYS A 76 -18.57 -10.15 -1.97
C LYS A 76 -19.46 -8.91 -2.16
N PRO A 77 -19.37 -7.90 -1.27
CA PRO A 77 -20.29 -6.76 -1.29
C PRO A 77 -20.27 -6.03 -2.63
N THR A 78 -21.46 -5.61 -3.08
CA THR A 78 -21.69 -4.93 -4.35
C THR A 78 -22.07 -3.46 -4.18
N THR A 79 -22.11 -2.96 -2.93
CA THR A 79 -22.43 -1.56 -2.60
C THR A 79 -21.40 -1.00 -1.62
N PHE A 80 -21.20 0.32 -1.62
CA PHE A 80 -20.27 0.98 -0.69
C PHE A 80 -20.72 0.86 0.76
N ALA A 81 -22.02 1.00 1.05
CA ALA A 81 -22.56 0.84 2.40
C ALA A 81 -22.25 -0.54 3.01
N LYS A 82 -22.27 -1.61 2.19
CA LYS A 82 -21.90 -2.95 2.65
C LYS A 82 -20.39 -3.06 2.92
N ILE A 83 -19.56 -2.43 2.09
CA ILE A 83 -18.11 -2.37 2.33
C ILE A 83 -17.80 -1.60 3.61
N GLU A 84 -18.45 -0.46 3.79
CA GLU A 84 -18.32 0.39 4.99
C GLU A 84 -18.70 -0.38 6.26
N SER A 85 -19.84 -1.06 6.24
CA SER A 85 -20.28 -1.91 7.36
C SER A 85 -19.24 -2.98 7.71
N ILE A 86 -18.68 -3.65 6.70
CA ILE A 86 -17.61 -4.65 6.88
C ILE A 86 -16.32 -4.01 7.41
N TRP A 87 -15.93 -2.83 6.91
CA TRP A 87 -14.76 -2.08 7.36
C TRP A 87 -14.82 -1.72 8.85
N TYR A 88 -16.03 -1.46 9.36
CA TYR A 88 -16.26 -1.10 10.76
C TYR A 88 -16.72 -2.25 11.67
N GLU A 89 -16.89 -3.48 11.18
CA GLU A 89 -17.48 -4.62 11.92
C GLU A 89 -16.72 -4.94 13.23
N GLY A 90 -15.42 -4.65 13.30
CA GLY A 90 -14.57 -4.84 14.49
C GLY A 90 -14.32 -3.59 15.34
N TYR A 91 -14.95 -2.45 15.02
CA TYR A 91 -14.67 -1.18 15.66
C TYR A 91 -15.90 -0.64 16.42
N ARG A 92 -15.66 0.00 17.56
CA ARG A 92 -16.67 0.68 18.38
C ARG A 92 -16.45 2.18 18.32
N GLY A 93 -17.51 2.95 18.59
CA GLY A 93 -17.44 4.41 18.67
C GLY A 93 -18.02 5.12 17.45
N ASN A 94 -17.86 6.44 17.42
CA ASN A 94 -18.40 7.30 16.38
C ASN A 94 -17.57 7.18 15.08
N ARG A 95 -18.20 6.69 14.01
CA ARG A 95 -17.56 6.53 12.69
C ARG A 95 -17.25 7.85 11.99
N ASP A 96 -17.90 8.93 12.40
CA ASP A 96 -17.64 10.28 11.88
C ASP A 96 -16.50 10.99 12.60
N ALA A 97 -15.92 10.37 13.65
CA ALA A 97 -14.78 10.93 14.35
C ALA A 97 -13.56 10.94 13.43
N HIS A 98 -12.93 12.11 13.28
CA HIS A 98 -11.70 12.24 12.48
C HIS A 98 -10.63 11.24 12.93
N TYR A 99 -10.44 11.04 14.24
CA TYR A 99 -9.54 10.02 14.80
C TYR A 99 -10.32 8.76 15.16
N HIS A 100 -10.48 7.86 14.19
CA HIS A 100 -11.10 6.55 14.37
C HIS A 100 -10.07 5.41 14.30
N ASP A 101 -10.23 4.37 15.13
CA ASP A 101 -9.27 3.26 15.25
C ASP A 101 -9.12 2.41 13.98
N SER A 102 -10.12 2.44 13.11
CA SER A 102 -10.06 1.77 11.80
C SER A 102 -9.01 2.37 10.86
N ARG A 103 -8.46 3.54 11.17
CA ARG A 103 -7.54 4.26 10.29
C ARG A 103 -6.18 3.60 10.12
N TYR A 104 -5.79 2.77 11.08
CA TYR A 104 -4.40 2.34 11.24
C TYR A 104 -4.06 1.08 10.45
N HIS A 105 -4.38 1.04 9.15
CA HIS A 105 -3.97 -0.02 8.22
C HIS A 105 -3.16 0.56 7.07
N PHE A 106 -2.34 -0.28 6.42
CA PHE A 106 -1.56 0.14 5.23
C PHE A 106 -2.44 0.84 4.18
N LEU A 107 -3.59 0.24 3.89
CA LEU A 107 -4.67 0.84 3.11
C LEU A 107 -5.77 1.23 4.08
N ASN A 108 -6.10 2.52 4.13
CA ASN A 108 -7.13 3.08 4.97
C ASN A 108 -8.31 3.60 4.13
N LEU A 109 -9.51 3.09 4.43
CA LEU A 109 -10.76 3.49 3.78
C LEU A 109 -11.59 4.47 4.62
N HIS A 110 -11.15 4.86 5.80
CA HIS A 110 -11.91 5.81 6.63
C HIS A 110 -12.08 7.17 5.92
N SER A 111 -11.02 7.71 5.30
CA SER A 111 -11.11 8.94 4.49
C SER A 111 -12.03 8.80 3.27
N PHE A 112 -12.21 7.57 2.77
CA PHE A 112 -13.11 7.29 1.67
C PHE A 112 -14.58 7.35 2.08
N PHE A 113 -14.90 6.99 3.32
CA PHE A 113 -16.27 6.97 3.83
C PHE A 113 -16.66 8.24 4.58
N HIS A 114 -15.80 8.79 5.45
CA HIS A 114 -16.11 9.95 6.32
C HIS A 114 -15.08 11.09 6.21
N GLY A 115 -14.36 11.16 5.08
CA GLY A 115 -13.38 12.22 4.83
C GLY A 115 -13.52 12.79 3.42
N HIS A 116 -12.39 13.08 2.79
CA HIS A 116 -12.33 13.73 1.49
C HIS A 116 -12.59 12.80 0.30
N LYS A 117 -13.29 11.68 0.52
CA LYS A 117 -13.53 10.64 -0.50
C LYS A 117 -12.22 10.13 -1.14
N THR A 118 -11.19 9.95 -0.33
CA THR A 118 -9.87 9.47 -0.81
C THR A 118 -9.51 8.10 -0.26
N VAL A 119 -8.82 7.31 -1.08
CA VAL A 119 -8.16 6.07 -0.64
C VAL A 119 -6.77 6.43 -0.13
N GLU A 120 -6.51 6.20 1.16
CA GLU A 120 -5.25 6.59 1.81
C GLU A 120 -4.31 5.38 1.95
N LEU A 121 -3.05 5.55 1.52
CA LEU A 121 -1.96 4.61 1.77
C LEU A 121 -1.00 5.19 2.82
N ARG A 122 -0.81 4.49 3.94
CA ARG A 122 -0.16 5.02 5.16
C ARG A 122 1.19 4.39 5.50
N GLY A 123 1.62 3.38 4.75
CA GLY A 123 2.80 2.58 5.08
C GLY A 123 4.15 3.19 4.69
N PHE A 124 4.24 4.49 4.43
CA PHE A 124 5.47 5.13 3.97
C PHE A 124 6.24 5.80 5.12
N ASN A 125 7.56 5.63 5.14
CA ASN A 125 8.43 6.29 6.11
C ASN A 125 8.61 7.76 5.78
N SER A 126 8.75 8.59 6.82
CA SER A 126 9.17 9.97 6.63
C SER A 126 10.57 10.01 6.06
N THR A 127 10.77 10.78 5.00
CA THR A 127 12.07 10.98 4.36
C THR A 127 12.06 12.26 3.54
N LEU A 128 13.22 12.92 3.48
CA LEU A 128 13.47 14.03 2.55
C LEU A 128 14.31 13.59 1.34
N HIS A 129 14.42 12.28 1.10
CA HIS A 129 15.03 11.75 -0.11
C HIS A 129 14.03 11.79 -1.27
N ALA A 130 14.21 12.74 -2.18
CA ALA A 130 13.26 12.97 -3.28
C ALA A 130 12.99 11.73 -4.15
N GLY A 131 14.01 10.88 -4.38
CA GLY A 131 13.84 9.63 -5.11
C GLY A 131 12.98 8.60 -4.37
N GLU A 132 13.05 8.57 -3.04
CA GLU A 132 12.28 7.61 -2.23
C GLU A 132 10.82 8.07 -2.15
N VAL A 133 10.57 9.37 -1.93
CA VAL A 133 9.22 9.95 -2.01
C VAL A 133 8.58 9.74 -3.38
N ARG A 134 9.33 9.97 -4.48
CA ARG A 134 8.86 9.66 -5.83
C ARG A 134 8.44 8.19 -5.95
N SER A 135 9.25 7.27 -5.42
CA SER A 135 8.97 5.83 -5.47
C SER A 135 7.67 5.48 -4.75
N TYR A 136 7.39 6.13 -3.61
CA TYR A 136 6.14 5.95 -2.87
C TYR A 136 4.92 6.42 -3.68
N ILE A 137 5.01 7.62 -4.27
CA ILE A 137 3.94 8.19 -5.10
C ILE A 137 3.65 7.31 -6.32
N VAL A 138 4.69 6.93 -7.05
CA VAL A 138 4.54 6.08 -8.25
C VAL A 138 3.97 4.71 -7.89
N LEU A 139 4.39 4.12 -6.76
CA LEU A 139 3.82 2.87 -6.28
C LEU A 139 2.34 3.02 -5.93
N ALA A 140 1.97 4.08 -5.20
CA ALA A 140 0.58 4.36 -4.83
C ALA A 140 -0.32 4.50 -6.07
N LEU A 141 0.12 5.27 -7.07
CA LEU A 141 -0.59 5.45 -8.33
C LEU A 141 -0.74 4.13 -9.10
N ALA A 142 0.32 3.33 -9.21
CA ALA A 142 0.28 2.04 -9.89
C ALA A 142 -0.66 1.04 -9.20
N LEU A 143 -0.65 1.00 -7.85
CA LEU A 143 -1.59 0.18 -7.07
C LEU A 143 -3.04 0.62 -7.30
N ASN A 144 -3.28 1.94 -7.35
CA ASN A 144 -4.60 2.51 -7.63
C ASN A 144 -5.11 2.07 -9.01
N THR A 145 -4.29 2.27 -10.04
CA THR A 145 -4.61 1.89 -11.42
C THR A 145 -4.87 0.39 -11.52
N GLN A 146 -4.09 -0.44 -10.83
CA GLN A 146 -4.31 -1.87 -10.78
C GLN A 146 -5.67 -2.21 -10.14
N ALA A 147 -6.02 -1.57 -9.02
CA ALA A 147 -7.28 -1.84 -8.33
C ALA A 147 -8.51 -1.46 -9.19
N LEU A 148 -8.42 -0.33 -9.89
CA LEU A 148 -9.45 0.19 -10.78
C LEU A 148 -9.67 -0.68 -12.03
N SER A 149 -8.58 -1.11 -12.67
CA SER A 149 -8.63 -1.80 -13.97
C SER A 149 -8.93 -3.29 -13.88
N GLN A 150 -8.52 -3.97 -12.80
CA GLN A 150 -8.70 -5.43 -12.72
C GLN A 150 -10.15 -5.84 -12.48
N SER A 151 -10.59 -6.93 -13.12
CA SER A 151 -11.90 -7.54 -12.85
C SER A 151 -11.96 -8.22 -11.49
N SER A 152 -10.82 -8.73 -11.01
CA SER A 152 -10.65 -9.32 -9.68
C SER A 152 -9.19 -9.30 -9.24
N ALA A 153 -8.94 -9.39 -7.93
CA ALA A 153 -7.61 -9.58 -7.38
C ALA A 153 -7.57 -10.75 -6.38
N SER A 154 -6.52 -11.56 -6.47
CA SER A 154 -6.27 -12.69 -5.57
C SER A 154 -5.58 -12.25 -4.28
N THR A 155 -5.94 -12.91 -3.17
CA THR A 155 -5.30 -12.78 -1.85
C THR A 155 -4.07 -13.67 -1.68
N LYS A 156 -3.75 -14.52 -2.67
CA LYS A 156 -2.60 -15.44 -2.59
C LYS A 156 -1.30 -14.65 -2.44
N LYS A 157 -0.51 -15.02 -1.42
CA LYS A 157 0.80 -14.42 -1.19
C LYS A 157 1.72 -14.67 -2.40
N PRO A 158 2.48 -13.65 -2.85
CA PRO A 158 3.50 -13.84 -3.86
C PRO A 158 4.63 -14.72 -3.33
N GLN A 159 5.47 -15.17 -4.26
CA GLN A 159 6.56 -16.11 -4.07
C GLN A 159 7.43 -15.71 -2.86
N ALA A 160 7.42 -16.54 -1.81
CA ALA A 160 8.13 -16.27 -0.57
C ALA A 160 9.61 -16.67 -0.65
N GLU A 161 9.99 -17.50 -1.61
CA GLU A 161 11.33 -18.08 -1.68
C GLU A 161 12.40 -17.05 -2.11
N ASN A 162 12.00 -16.04 -2.88
CA ASN A 162 12.87 -14.94 -3.31
C ASN A 162 12.07 -13.63 -3.42
N GLU A 163 12.14 -12.83 -2.36
CA GLU A 163 11.41 -11.57 -2.24
C GLU A 163 11.81 -10.55 -3.31
N LYS A 164 13.11 -10.41 -3.59
CA LYS A 164 13.59 -9.44 -4.58
C LYS A 164 13.10 -9.80 -5.99
N PHE A 165 13.09 -11.09 -6.34
CA PHE A 165 12.47 -11.57 -7.59
C PHE A 165 10.96 -11.32 -7.61
N ALA A 166 10.26 -11.65 -6.53
CA ALA A 166 8.81 -11.45 -6.41
C ALA A 166 8.41 -9.97 -6.56
N MET A 167 9.16 -9.07 -5.93
CA MET A 167 8.91 -7.63 -6.05
C MET A 167 9.24 -7.12 -7.45
N ARG A 168 10.38 -7.51 -8.03
CA ARG A 168 10.75 -7.09 -9.39
C ARG A 168 9.72 -7.52 -10.42
N THR A 169 9.28 -8.78 -10.39
CA THR A 169 8.24 -9.29 -11.30
C THR A 169 6.90 -8.59 -11.09
N TYR A 170 6.55 -8.29 -9.84
CA TYR A 170 5.34 -7.54 -9.55
C TYR A 170 5.40 -6.08 -10.03
N LEU A 171 6.51 -5.39 -9.80
CA LEU A 171 6.73 -4.02 -10.25
C LEU A 171 6.61 -3.93 -11.78
N ASN A 172 7.20 -4.87 -12.52
CA ASN A 172 7.01 -4.95 -13.97
C ASN A 172 5.54 -5.10 -14.35
N ARG A 173 4.79 -5.97 -13.66
CA ARG A 173 3.36 -6.21 -13.93
C ARG A 173 2.50 -4.95 -13.73
N ILE A 174 2.90 -4.06 -12.82
CA ILE A 174 2.17 -2.81 -12.55
C ILE A 174 2.80 -1.59 -13.25
N GLY A 175 3.65 -1.83 -14.25
CA GLY A 175 4.11 -0.79 -15.19
C GLY A 175 5.43 -0.11 -14.86
N PHE A 176 6.24 -0.62 -13.92
CA PHE A 176 7.58 -0.09 -13.65
C PHE A 176 8.60 -0.61 -14.69
N ILE A 177 8.39 -0.29 -15.96
CA ILE A 177 9.18 -0.77 -17.11
C ILE A 177 9.91 0.42 -17.73
N GLY A 178 11.18 0.25 -18.11
CA GLY A 178 12.00 1.33 -18.68
C GLY A 178 12.91 2.02 -17.67
N ASP A 179 13.78 2.91 -18.15
CA ASP A 179 14.81 3.58 -17.37
C ASP A 179 14.24 4.65 -16.42
N GLU A 180 13.10 5.24 -16.75
CA GLU A 180 12.40 6.24 -15.96
C GLU A 180 11.91 5.70 -14.59
N PHE A 181 11.80 4.37 -14.45
CA PHE A 181 11.46 3.70 -13.20
C PHE A 181 12.66 3.01 -12.53
N LYS A 182 13.88 3.09 -13.09
CA LYS A 182 15.08 2.43 -12.53
C LYS A 182 15.30 2.78 -11.06
N ALA A 183 15.30 4.07 -10.73
CA ALA A 183 15.45 4.54 -9.35
C ALA A 183 14.31 4.07 -8.44
N CYS A 184 13.07 4.00 -8.95
CA CYS A 184 11.94 3.50 -8.18
C CYS A 184 12.06 2.01 -7.87
N ARG A 185 12.45 1.20 -8.87
CA ARG A 185 12.70 -0.24 -8.68
C ARG A 185 13.80 -0.46 -7.66
N GLU A 186 14.88 0.32 -7.72
CA GLU A 186 15.97 0.23 -6.75
C GLU A 186 15.49 0.52 -5.32
N HIS A 187 14.82 1.65 -5.10
CA HIS A 187 14.30 2.00 -3.77
C HIS A 187 13.31 0.99 -3.20
N LEU A 188 12.48 0.39 -4.06
CA LEU A 188 11.46 -0.60 -3.68
C LEU A 188 12.00 -2.03 -3.54
N THR A 189 13.26 -2.29 -3.90
CA THR A 189 13.85 -3.64 -3.82
C THR A 189 15.11 -3.71 -2.98
N LYS A 190 15.74 -2.58 -2.64
CA LYS A 190 17.02 -2.55 -1.89
C LYS A 190 16.99 -3.28 -0.54
N ARG A 191 15.82 -3.33 0.12
CA ARG A 191 15.63 -3.98 1.43
C ARG A 191 15.22 -5.47 1.34
N LEU A 192 15.00 -5.99 0.14
CA LEU A 192 14.50 -7.35 -0.09
C LEU A 192 15.65 -8.33 -0.30
N SER A 193 15.51 -9.54 0.23
CA SER A 193 16.52 -10.59 0.10
C SER A 193 16.42 -11.35 -1.23
N GLY A 194 17.50 -12.03 -1.60
CA GLY A 194 17.57 -12.83 -2.82
C GLY A 194 18.03 -12.07 -4.07
N SER A 195 17.84 -12.69 -5.23
CA SER A 195 18.26 -12.17 -6.54
C SER A 195 17.07 -11.59 -7.30
N ALA A 196 17.27 -10.49 -8.03
CA ALA A 196 16.24 -9.97 -8.93
C ALA A 196 16.09 -10.80 -10.23
N ALA A 197 17.09 -11.63 -10.57
CA ALA A 197 17.18 -12.27 -11.87
C ALA A 197 16.52 -13.66 -11.94
N TRP A 198 16.59 -14.46 -10.87
CA TRP A 198 16.07 -15.83 -10.86
C TRP A 198 15.21 -16.11 -9.62
N ARG A 199 14.17 -16.94 -9.81
CA ARG A 199 13.25 -17.33 -8.73
C ARG A 199 13.87 -18.27 -7.71
N ARG A 200 14.57 -19.30 -8.18
CA ARG A 200 15.30 -20.29 -7.38
C ARG A 200 16.75 -20.29 -7.89
N ARG A 201 17.73 -20.47 -7.01
CA ARG A 201 19.07 -20.83 -7.48
C ARG A 201 18.94 -22.21 -8.13
N VAL A 202 19.28 -22.32 -9.41
CA VAL A 202 19.64 -23.61 -9.97
C VAL A 202 21.00 -23.91 -9.33
N ALA A 203 21.10 -25.01 -8.59
CA ALA A 203 22.41 -25.48 -8.13
C ALA A 203 23.27 -25.71 -9.39
N ALA A 204 24.45 -25.09 -9.40
CA ALA A 204 25.46 -25.34 -10.42
C ALA A 204 26.06 -26.74 -10.20
#